data_AF-A0A6L5G311-F1
#
_entry.id   AF-A0A6L5G311-F1
#
_cell.length_a   1.000
_cell.length_b   1.000
_cell.length_c   1.000
_cell.angle_alpha   90.00
_cell.angle_beta   90.00
_cell.angle_gamma   90.00
#
_symmetry.space_group_name_H-M   'P 1'
#
loop_
_entity.id
_entity.type
_entity.pdbx_description
1 polymer ?
#
loop_
_entity_poly.entity_id
_entity_poly.type
_entity_poly.pdbx_seq_one_letter_code
_entity_poly.pdbx_strand_id
1 'polypeptide(L)'
;MRLPNSSHESHPWVIARIAPDFRLLDVWALPAQGSLEEFDSFLELSASIDPTDAKSRTSRLLFSVRLRVGSWLGWDDVTEERPIPGCTETTLRDRLPEELWGSAEEPELGDALKVAGGFVPLYRTDQEWAAEIS
;
A
#
# COMPACT_ATOMS: atom_id res chain seq x y z
N MET A 1 -1.70 5.69 -15.70
CA MET A 1 -2.77 6.69 -15.94
C MET A 1 -3.90 6.46 -14.96
N ARG A 2 -4.63 7.51 -14.54
CA ARG A 2 -5.80 7.33 -13.67
C ARG A 2 -6.92 6.64 -14.44
N LEU A 3 -7.56 5.66 -13.81
CA LEU A 3 -8.74 4.95 -14.31
C LEU A 3 -10.01 5.38 -13.55
N PRO A 4 -11.21 5.10 -14.09
CA PRO A 4 -12.45 5.20 -13.32
C PRO A 4 -12.45 4.22 -12.14
N ASN A 5 -13.08 4.60 -11.03
CA ASN A 5 -13.23 3.72 -9.85
C ASN A 5 -13.97 2.42 -10.19
N SER A 6 -14.89 2.46 -11.15
CA SER A 6 -15.62 1.29 -11.64
C SER A 6 -14.70 0.19 -12.18
N SER A 7 -13.48 0.51 -12.62
CA SER A 7 -12.48 -0.49 -13.02
C SER A 7 -12.01 -1.35 -11.84
N HIS A 8 -11.92 -0.78 -10.64
CA HIS A 8 -11.63 -1.55 -9.43
C HIS A 8 -12.88 -2.30 -8.97
N GLU A 9 -14.03 -1.61 -8.91
CA GLU A 9 -15.30 -2.18 -8.42
C GLU A 9 -15.83 -3.34 -9.27
N SER A 10 -15.47 -3.42 -10.56
CA SER A 10 -15.89 -4.52 -11.43
C SER A 10 -15.11 -5.83 -11.18
N HIS A 11 -13.99 -5.77 -10.47
CA HIS A 11 -13.19 -6.95 -10.15
C HIS A 11 -13.54 -7.48 -8.75
N PRO A 12 -13.54 -8.81 -8.56
CA PRO A 12 -13.84 -9.43 -7.28
C PRO A 12 -12.62 -9.41 -6.34
N TRP A 13 -12.06 -8.22 -6.09
CA TRP A 13 -10.88 -8.06 -5.24
C TRP A 13 -11.15 -8.53 -3.81
N VAL A 14 -10.17 -9.21 -3.22
CA VAL A 14 -10.20 -9.65 -1.83
C VAL A 14 -10.36 -8.46 -0.88
N ILE A 15 -9.74 -7.31 -1.18
CA ILE A 15 -9.76 -6.14 -0.30
C ILE A 15 -11.19 -5.65 -0.03
N ALA A 16 -12.12 -5.85 -0.98
CA ALA A 16 -13.51 -5.46 -0.82
C ALA A 16 -14.22 -6.23 0.31
N ARG A 17 -13.74 -7.42 0.67
CA ARG A 17 -14.25 -8.21 1.80
C ARG A 17 -13.65 -7.76 3.14
N ILE A 18 -12.41 -7.25 3.12
CA ILE A 18 -11.64 -6.86 4.31
C ILE A 18 -11.99 -5.42 4.75
N ALA A 19 -12.18 -4.54 3.77
CA ALA A 19 -12.41 -3.11 3.98
C ALA A 19 -13.71 -2.61 3.29
N PRO A 20 -14.88 -3.26 3.51
CA PRO A 20 -16.13 -2.89 2.84
C PRO A 20 -16.65 -1.50 3.24
N ASP A 21 -16.22 -1.00 4.40
CA ASP A 21 -16.49 0.30 4.98
C ASP A 21 -15.55 1.41 4.47
N PHE A 22 -14.52 1.06 3.70
CA PHE A 22 -13.56 2.03 3.18
C PHE A 22 -14.05 2.63 1.88
N ARG A 23 -13.73 3.91 1.67
CA ARG A 23 -14.02 4.61 0.43
C ARG A 23 -12.82 4.53 -0.52
N LEU A 24 -13.03 3.96 -1.69
CA LEU A 24 -12.06 4.01 -2.79
C LEU A 24 -11.86 5.47 -3.26
N LEU A 25 -10.64 5.99 -3.14
CA LEU A 25 -10.31 7.35 -3.54
C LEU A 25 -9.95 7.43 -5.02
N ASP A 26 -9.10 6.52 -5.49
CA ASP A 26 -8.56 6.53 -6.83
C ASP A 26 -8.08 5.16 -7.30
N VAL A 27 -8.00 5.00 -8.63
CA VAL A 27 -7.50 3.81 -9.31
C VAL A 27 -6.49 4.26 -10.35
N TRP A 28 -5.33 3.61 -10.37
CA TRP A 28 -4.25 3.96 -11.27
C TRP A 28 -3.75 2.71 -12.00
N ALA A 29 -3.74 2.78 -13.33
CA ALA A 29 -3.02 1.81 -14.15
C ALA A 29 -1.54 2.17 -14.19
N LEU A 30 -0.70 1.28 -13.69
CA LEU A 30 0.75 1.36 -13.87
C LEU A 30 1.12 0.90 -15.28
N PRO A 31 2.09 1.54 -15.95
CA PRO A 31 2.54 1.13 -17.29
C PRO A 31 3.43 -0.13 -17.22
N ALA A 32 3.04 -1.11 -16.40
CA ALA A 32 3.74 -2.38 -16.27
C ALA A 32 3.52 -3.21 -17.54
N GLN A 33 4.56 -3.92 -17.96
CA GLN A 33 4.53 -4.88 -19.07
C GLN A 33 4.99 -6.22 -18.50
N GLY A 34 4.23 -7.28 -18.77
CA GLY A 34 4.54 -8.62 -18.27
C GLY A 34 3.30 -9.52 -18.26
N SER A 35 3.50 -10.77 -17.85
CA SER A 35 2.44 -11.74 -17.59
C SER A 35 2.09 -11.81 -16.10
N LEU A 36 1.01 -12.53 -15.77
CA LEU A 36 0.65 -12.80 -14.37
C LEU A 36 1.70 -13.65 -13.64
N GLU A 37 2.44 -14.48 -14.36
CA GLU A 37 3.52 -15.31 -13.80
C GLU A 37 4.70 -14.45 -13.30
N GLU A 38 4.80 -13.21 -13.78
CA GLU A 38 5.82 -12.23 -13.40
C GLU A 38 5.33 -11.28 -12.29
N PHE A 39 4.15 -11.55 -11.68
CA PHE A 39 3.57 -10.70 -10.65
C PHE A 39 4.51 -10.52 -9.45
N ASP A 40 5.24 -11.57 -9.07
CA ASP A 40 6.18 -11.54 -7.95
C ASP A 40 7.34 -10.58 -8.22
N SER A 41 7.95 -10.70 -9.39
CA SER A 41 9.01 -9.78 -9.82
C SER A 41 8.49 -8.35 -9.94
N PHE A 42 7.23 -8.16 -10.34
CA PHE A 42 6.60 -6.84 -10.34
C PHE A 42 6.44 -6.27 -8.93
N LEU A 43 6.06 -7.08 -7.94
CA LEU A 43 5.97 -6.67 -6.53
C LEU A 43 7.35 -6.32 -5.97
N GLU A 44 8.39 -7.12 -6.22
CA GLU A 44 9.77 -6.83 -5.81
C GLU A 44 10.26 -5.48 -6.37
N LEU A 45 10.03 -5.24 -7.68
CA LEU A 45 10.40 -3.98 -8.32
C LEU A 45 9.60 -2.82 -7.73
N SER A 46 8.29 -2.98 -7.53
CA SER A 46 7.43 -1.95 -6.93
C SER A 46 7.85 -1.64 -5.50
N ALA A 47 8.21 -2.66 -4.73
CA ALA A 47 8.71 -2.55 -3.36
C ALA A 47 10.04 -1.77 -3.29
N SER A 48 10.89 -1.89 -4.32
CA SER A 48 12.20 -1.23 -4.37
C SER A 48 12.18 0.27 -4.68
N ILE A 49 11.02 0.85 -5.00
CA ILE A 49 10.92 2.25 -5.43
C ILE A 49 11.19 3.20 -4.26
N ASP A 50 12.25 4.00 -4.36
CA ASP A 50 12.55 5.10 -3.44
C ASP A 50 12.05 6.46 -3.97
N PRO A 51 10.98 7.04 -3.38
CA PRO A 51 10.48 8.34 -3.80
C PRO A 51 11.47 9.48 -3.48
N THR A 52 12.37 9.30 -2.51
CA THR A 52 13.40 10.26 -2.14
C THR A 52 14.62 10.23 -3.07
N ASP A 53 14.81 9.15 -3.85
CA ASP A 53 15.79 9.05 -4.93
C ASP A 53 15.15 9.16 -6.33
N ALA A 54 14.01 9.85 -6.43
CA ALA A 54 13.39 10.13 -7.72
C ALA A 54 14.36 10.85 -8.67
N LYS A 55 14.36 10.52 -9.98
CA LYS A 55 15.26 11.16 -10.98
C LYS A 55 15.17 12.70 -11.00
N SER A 56 13.97 13.24 -10.76
CA SER A 56 13.71 14.68 -10.71
C SER A 56 14.12 15.30 -9.37
N ARG A 57 15.00 16.30 -9.41
CA ARG A 57 15.42 17.06 -8.22
C ARG A 57 14.24 17.71 -7.48
N THR A 58 13.28 18.25 -8.23
CA THR A 58 12.09 18.87 -7.66
C THR A 58 11.24 17.84 -6.92
N SER A 59 11.07 16.64 -7.49
CA SER A 59 10.32 15.56 -6.85
C SER A 59 11.00 15.12 -5.55
N ARG A 60 12.33 14.94 -5.55
CA ARG A 60 13.08 14.62 -4.32
C ARG A 60 12.87 15.66 -3.24
N LEU A 61 12.99 16.96 -3.60
CA LEU A 61 12.77 18.05 -2.67
C LEU A 61 11.35 18.01 -2.06
N LEU A 62 10.32 17.82 -2.87
CA LEU A 62 8.93 17.75 -2.40
C LEU A 62 8.72 16.59 -1.42
N PHE A 63 9.27 15.41 -1.72
CA PHE A 63 9.21 14.26 -0.80
C PHE A 63 9.96 14.53 0.49
N SER A 64 11.18 15.09 0.43
CA SER A 64 11.93 15.47 1.63
C SER A 64 11.15 16.47 2.50
N VAL A 65 10.48 17.45 1.89
CA VAL A 65 9.62 18.40 2.61
C VAL A 65 8.42 17.69 3.24
N ARG A 66 7.73 16.80 2.52
CA ARG A 66 6.59 16.04 3.06
C ARG A 66 7.00 15.19 4.27
N LEU A 67 8.11 14.48 4.20
CA LEU A 67 8.60 13.65 5.31
C LEU A 67 9.02 14.51 6.51
N ARG A 68 9.64 15.68 6.27
CA ARG A 68 9.98 16.62 7.34
C ARG A 68 8.73 17.13 8.07
N VAL A 69 7.71 17.52 7.30
CA VAL A 69 6.43 18.00 7.84
C VAL A 69 5.70 16.90 8.60
N GLY A 70 5.62 15.69 8.05
CA GLY A 70 4.96 14.58 8.72
C GLY A 70 5.67 14.15 10.00
N SER A 71 7.01 14.15 10.02
CA SER A 71 7.78 13.96 11.25
C SER A 71 7.51 15.04 12.32
N TRP A 72 7.36 16.31 11.93
CA TRP A 72 7.03 17.38 12.88
C TRP A 72 5.61 17.32 13.41
N LEU A 73 4.68 16.78 12.62
CA LEU A 73 3.25 16.70 12.97
C LEU A 73 2.85 15.31 13.50
N GLY A 74 3.78 14.35 13.57
CA GLY A 74 3.50 12.97 13.97
C GLY A 74 2.60 12.20 12.99
N TRP A 75 2.62 12.56 11.70
CA TRP A 75 1.85 11.86 10.67
C TRP A 75 2.54 10.61 10.14
N ASP A 76 3.87 10.53 10.31
CA ASP A 76 4.69 9.42 9.85
C ASP A 76 5.15 8.55 11.06
N ASP A 77 4.52 8.72 12.23
CA ASP A 77 4.83 7.94 13.43
C ASP A 77 4.10 6.59 13.37
N VAL A 78 4.83 5.56 12.97
CA VAL A 78 4.33 4.18 12.83
C VAL A 78 4.10 3.47 14.17
N THR A 79 4.42 4.10 15.30
CA THR A 79 4.19 3.52 16.64
C THR A 79 2.83 3.91 17.21
N GLU A 80 2.20 4.94 16.67
CA GLU A 80 0.91 5.46 17.09
C GLU A 80 -0.21 4.73 16.35
N GLU A 81 -0.69 3.63 16.92
CA GLU A 81 -1.83 2.89 16.37
C GLU A 81 -3.14 3.67 16.54
N ARG A 82 -3.81 3.96 15.42
CA ARG A 82 -5.11 4.63 15.40
C ARG A 82 -6.22 3.64 15.08
N PRO A 83 -7.35 3.68 15.80
CA PRO A 83 -8.47 2.81 15.45
C PRO A 83 -9.02 3.20 14.09
N ILE A 84 -9.45 2.19 13.32
CA ILE A 84 -10.22 2.41 12.10
C ILE A 84 -11.46 3.24 12.49
N PRO A 85 -11.81 4.32 11.75
CA PRO A 85 -12.91 5.19 12.14
C PRO A 85 -14.23 4.44 12.40
N GLY A 86 -14.72 4.52 13.64
CA GLY A 86 -15.95 3.84 14.06
C GLY A 86 -15.75 2.39 14.54
N CYS A 87 -14.51 1.94 14.66
CA CYS A 87 -14.13 0.58 15.05
C CYS A 87 -13.20 0.61 16.28
N THR A 88 -12.90 -0.56 16.85
CA THR A 88 -11.94 -0.71 17.95
C THR A 88 -10.59 -1.24 17.48
N GLU A 89 -10.60 -1.95 16.36
CA GLU A 89 -9.44 -2.51 15.69
C GLU A 89 -8.55 -1.39 15.13
N THR A 90 -7.24 -1.55 15.27
CA THR A 90 -6.20 -0.60 14.81
C THR A 90 -5.52 -1.04 13.51
N THR A 91 -5.85 -2.25 13.03
CA THR A 91 -5.29 -2.88 11.84
C THR A 91 -6.37 -3.67 11.09
N LEU A 92 -6.28 -3.70 9.76
CA LEU A 92 -7.10 -4.55 8.89
C LEU A 92 -6.71 -6.02 8.98
N ARG A 93 -5.57 -6.35 9.61
CA ARG A 93 -5.18 -7.75 9.88
C ARG A 93 -6.21 -8.50 10.71
N ASP A 94 -6.87 -7.81 11.64
CA ASP A 94 -7.93 -8.38 12.47
C ASP A 94 -9.17 -8.80 11.66
N ARG A 95 -9.28 -8.33 10.42
CA ARG A 95 -10.36 -8.64 9.47
C ARG A 95 -9.95 -9.65 8.39
N LEU A 96 -8.70 -10.13 8.40
CA LEU A 96 -8.20 -11.04 7.38
C LEU A 96 -8.92 -12.39 7.46
N PRO A 97 -9.43 -12.91 6.33
CA PRO A 97 -9.84 -14.30 6.22
C PRO A 97 -8.71 -15.26 6.58
N GLU A 98 -9.04 -16.38 7.24
CA GLU A 98 -8.05 -17.36 7.72
C GLU A 98 -7.15 -17.88 6.59
N GLU A 99 -7.69 -18.04 5.38
CA GLU A 99 -6.94 -18.52 4.23
C GLU A 99 -5.83 -17.58 3.74
N LEU A 100 -5.80 -16.33 4.22
CA LEU A 100 -4.80 -15.31 3.86
C LEU A 100 -3.81 -15.00 4.99
N TRP A 101 -3.94 -15.64 6.16
CA TRP A 101 -3.00 -15.43 7.25
C TRP A 101 -1.59 -15.89 6.85
N GLY A 102 -0.60 -15.02 7.07
CA GLY A 102 0.79 -15.28 6.67
C GLY A 102 1.05 -15.24 5.16
N SER A 103 0.03 -14.99 4.32
CA SER A 103 0.20 -14.95 2.86
C SER A 103 1.10 -13.81 2.38
N ALA A 104 1.23 -12.76 3.17
CA ALA A 104 2.02 -11.58 2.82
C ALA A 104 3.54 -11.76 3.02
N GLU A 105 4.02 -12.96 3.37
CA GLU A 105 5.45 -13.22 3.53
C GLU A 105 6.19 -13.17 2.18
N GLU A 106 7.08 -12.17 2.10
CA GLU A 106 8.07 -11.89 1.05
C GLU A 106 7.49 -11.54 -0.35
N PRO A 107 7.78 -10.34 -0.87
CA PRO A 107 9.04 -9.63 -0.68
C PRO A 107 8.98 -8.59 0.43
N GLU A 108 10.13 -8.34 1.08
CA GLU A 108 10.29 -7.18 1.95
C GLU A 108 9.90 -5.92 1.17
N LEU A 109 8.86 -5.21 1.62
CA LEU A 109 8.65 -3.82 1.21
C LEU A 109 10.00 -3.11 1.38
N GLY A 110 10.54 -2.57 0.28
CA GLY A 110 11.81 -1.87 0.32
C GLY A 110 11.73 -0.76 1.36
N ASP A 111 12.85 -0.50 2.03
CA ASP A 111 12.94 0.45 3.14
C ASP A 111 12.31 1.81 2.80
N ALA A 112 12.35 2.20 1.52
CA ALA A 112 11.69 3.38 1.02
C ALA A 112 10.17 3.45 1.24
N LEU A 113 9.40 2.38 1.01
CA LEU A 113 7.95 2.40 1.23
C LEU A 113 7.61 2.30 2.72
N LYS A 114 8.46 1.64 3.52
CA LYS A 114 8.40 1.70 4.99
C LYS A 114 8.66 3.12 5.50
N VAL A 115 9.63 3.84 4.91
CA VAL A 115 10.00 5.20 5.30
C VAL A 115 9.03 6.26 4.75
N ALA A 116 8.48 6.07 3.57
CA ALA A 116 7.64 7.06 2.90
C ALA A 116 6.20 7.11 3.44
N GLY A 117 5.78 6.11 4.20
CA GLY A 117 4.45 6.08 4.81
C GLY A 117 4.17 4.89 5.70
N GLY A 118 5.16 4.14 6.20
CA GLY A 118 4.88 3.07 7.18
C GLY A 118 3.99 1.94 6.66
N PHE A 119 4.00 1.68 5.35
CA PHE A 119 3.15 0.63 4.79
C PHE A 119 3.53 -0.74 5.35
N VAL A 120 2.52 -1.50 5.78
CA VAL A 120 2.69 -2.85 6.31
C VAL A 120 1.91 -3.85 5.44
N PRO A 121 2.52 -4.92 4.92
CA PRO A 121 1.81 -5.90 4.08
C PRO A 121 0.62 -6.54 4.79
N LEU A 122 -0.53 -6.63 4.13
CA LEU A 122 -1.74 -7.28 4.65
C LEU A 122 -1.87 -8.72 4.17
N TYR A 123 -1.93 -8.93 2.86
CA TYR A 123 -2.06 -10.25 2.24
C TYR A 123 -1.52 -10.24 0.81
N ARG A 124 -1.37 -11.44 0.27
CA ARG A 124 -1.02 -11.69 -1.13
C ARG A 124 -1.82 -12.87 -1.68
N THR A 125 -2.14 -12.81 -2.96
CA THR A 125 -2.66 -13.89 -3.79
C THR A 125 -1.88 -13.93 -5.10
N ASP A 126 -2.22 -14.82 -6.02
CA ASP A 126 -1.60 -14.93 -7.33
C ASP A 126 -1.76 -13.68 -8.22
N GLN A 127 -2.70 -12.79 -7.90
CA GLN A 127 -3.05 -11.64 -8.74
C GLN A 127 -3.36 -10.34 -7.97
N GLU A 128 -3.22 -10.36 -6.65
CA GLU A 128 -3.59 -9.24 -5.79
C GLU A 128 -2.66 -9.19 -4.57
N TRP A 129 -2.22 -7.99 -4.22
CA TRP A 129 -1.43 -7.71 -3.04
C TRP A 129 -1.95 -6.42 -2.40
N ALA A 130 -1.99 -6.38 -1.07
CA ALA A 130 -2.43 -5.22 -0.33
C ALA A 130 -1.50 -4.91 0.84
N ALA A 131 -1.38 -3.63 1.17
CA ALA A 131 -0.74 -3.14 2.38
C ALA A 131 -1.60 -2.03 3.00
N GLU A 132 -1.46 -1.85 4.30
CA GLU A 132 -2.13 -0.78 5.06
C GLU A 132 -1.12 0.23 5.61
N ILE A 133 -1.65 1.36 6.04
CA ILE A 133 -0.97 2.40 6.82
C ILE A 133 -1.97 2.80 7.92
N SER A 134 -1.48 2.94 9.15
CA SER A 134 -2.26 3.37 10.33
C SER A 134 -1.78 4.72 10.85
#